data_AF-A0A1V5W137-F1
#
_entry.id   AF-A0A1V5W137-F1
#
_cell.length_a   1.000
_cell.length_b   1.000
_cell.length_c   1.000
_cell.angle_alpha   90.00
_cell.angle_beta   90.00
_cell.angle_gamma   90.00
#
_symmetry.space_group_name_H-M   'P 1'
#
loop_
_entity.id
_entity.type
_entity.pdbx_description
1 polymer ?
#
loop_
_entity_poly.entity_id
_entity_poly.type
_entity_poly.pdbx_seq_one_letter_code
_entity_poly.pdbx_strand_id
1 'polypeptide(L)'
;MIYWEDFTLQKTANIDSPIRLQGYYYSITDEGYDPFGFFYQNGVFIEIRGSNFKNFEEMDTIIQNAFINSKRYMSDRMIWGLYTIQDSIIRIETYYHISAFERCSSMLMGNIINDTTFIVHYLSIPYKKEVRKFENNYKYFRAFTPKPDSTQTFF
;
A
#
# COMPACT_ATOMS: atom_id res chain seq x y z
N MET A 1 -25.47 -0.60 4.80
CA MET A 1 -24.37 0.07 5.53
C MET A 1 -23.22 -0.91 5.60
N ILE A 2 -21.99 -0.51 5.28
CA ILE A 2 -20.80 -1.38 5.38
C ILE A 2 -20.11 -1.07 6.71
N TYR A 3 -19.81 -2.11 7.48
CA TYR A 3 -19.01 -2.02 8.70
C TYR A 3 -17.52 -2.09 8.38
N TRP A 4 -16.75 -1.21 9.00
CA TRP A 4 -15.30 -1.11 8.84
C TRP A 4 -14.68 -1.21 10.23
N GLU A 5 -13.83 -2.21 10.42
CA GLU A 5 -13.01 -2.30 11.63
C GLU A 5 -12.01 -1.14 11.69
N ASP A 6 -11.76 -0.62 12.88
CA ASP A 6 -10.75 0.42 13.06
C ASP A 6 -9.34 -0.14 12.88
N PHE A 7 -8.44 0.71 12.39
CA PHE A 7 -7.03 0.34 12.31
C PHE A 7 -6.39 0.29 13.70
N THR A 8 -5.52 -0.69 13.88
CA THR A 8 -4.74 -0.85 15.11
C THR A 8 -3.52 0.07 15.10
N LEU A 9 -2.93 0.34 13.94
CA LEU A 9 -1.91 1.36 13.75
C LEU A 9 -2.52 2.75 13.94
N GLN A 10 -1.77 3.60 14.62
CA GLN A 10 -2.08 5.01 14.76
C GLN A 10 -1.35 5.81 13.68
N LYS A 11 -2.03 6.81 13.11
CA LYS A 11 -1.43 7.70 12.12
C LYS A 11 -0.22 8.40 12.71
N THR A 12 0.97 8.05 12.24
CA THR A 12 2.25 8.51 12.77
C THR A 12 3.09 9.10 11.65
N ALA A 13 3.63 10.30 11.86
CA ALA A 13 4.50 10.94 10.87
C ALA A 13 5.85 10.19 10.77
N ASN A 14 6.27 9.88 9.55
CA ASN A 14 7.56 9.30 9.22
C ASN A 14 8.48 10.41 8.67
N ILE A 15 8.90 11.33 9.55
CA ILE A 15 9.63 12.56 9.17
C ILE A 15 10.96 12.24 8.48
N ASP A 16 11.70 11.28 9.03
CA ASP A 16 12.98 10.77 8.49
C ASP A 16 12.80 9.39 7.87
N SER A 17 11.82 9.28 6.96
CA SER A 17 11.47 8.00 6.32
C SER A 17 12.70 7.36 5.66
N PRO A 18 13.09 6.13 6.06
CA PRO A 18 14.20 5.42 5.44
C PRO A 18 13.84 4.84 4.06
N ILE A 19 12.61 5.06 3.58
CA ILE A 19 12.16 4.73 2.22
C ILE A 19 11.80 6.00 1.44
N ARG A 20 11.97 5.97 0.11
CA ARG A 20 11.62 7.09 -0.77
C ARG A 20 10.11 7.30 -0.86
N LEU A 21 9.69 8.56 -0.82
CA LEU A 21 8.27 8.92 -0.82
C LEU A 21 7.82 9.61 -2.11
N GLN A 22 8.74 9.95 -3.01
CA GLN A 22 8.46 10.71 -4.25
C GLN A 22 8.11 9.78 -5.43
N GLY A 23 7.20 8.84 -5.19
CA GLY A 23 6.81 7.84 -6.18
C GLY A 23 5.93 6.75 -5.58
N TYR A 24 5.77 5.66 -6.32
CA TYR A 24 5.07 4.45 -5.87
C TYR A 24 6.03 3.26 -5.77
N TYR A 25 5.60 2.23 -5.05
CA TYR A 25 6.26 0.95 -5.00
C TYR A 25 5.53 -0.07 -5.86
N TYR A 26 6.26 -1.06 -6.38
CA TYR A 26 5.72 -2.14 -7.20
C TYR A 26 6.46 -3.46 -6.91
N SER A 27 5.89 -4.58 -7.36
CA SER A 27 6.53 -5.89 -7.40
C SER A 27 6.84 -6.30 -8.82
N ILE A 28 7.87 -7.14 -8.96
CA ILE A 28 8.15 -7.85 -10.19
C ILE A 28 7.51 -9.24 -10.05
N THR A 29 6.71 -9.63 -11.03
CA THR A 29 6.02 -10.92 -11.13
C THR A 29 6.42 -11.59 -12.44
N ASP A 30 6.10 -12.88 -12.58
CA ASP A 30 6.32 -13.61 -13.85
C ASP A 30 5.52 -12.99 -15.02
N GLU A 31 4.45 -12.25 -14.71
CA GLU A 31 3.56 -11.61 -15.68
C GLU A 31 3.92 -10.13 -15.94
N GLY A 32 4.91 -9.58 -15.23
CA GLY A 32 5.39 -8.20 -15.41
C GLY A 32 5.52 -7.44 -14.10
N TYR A 33 4.88 -6.27 -14.03
CA TYR A 33 4.97 -5.34 -12.91
C TYR A 33 3.60 -5.16 -12.24
N ASP A 34 3.55 -5.39 -10.92
CA ASP A 34 2.34 -5.22 -10.11
C ASP A 34 2.49 -3.97 -9.23
N PRO A 35 1.71 -2.89 -9.42
CA PRO A 35 1.80 -1.72 -8.57
C PRO A 35 1.34 -2.06 -7.15
N PHE A 36 2.04 -1.53 -6.17
CA PHE A 36 1.75 -1.79 -4.76
C PHE A 36 1.09 -0.59 -4.07
N GLY A 37 1.73 0.58 -4.10
CA GLY A 37 1.15 1.74 -3.45
C GLY A 37 2.08 2.93 -3.24
N PHE A 38 1.48 4.01 -2.76
CA PHE A 38 2.13 5.26 -2.39
C PHE A 38 2.27 5.38 -0.88
N PHE A 39 3.45 5.79 -0.42
CA PHE A 39 3.71 6.12 0.99
C PHE A 39 3.79 7.62 1.17
N TYR A 40 3.30 8.12 2.30
CA TYR A 40 3.26 9.54 2.63
C TYR A 40 3.90 9.83 3.99
N GLN A 41 4.56 10.98 4.09
CA GLN A 41 5.27 11.39 5.30
C GLN A 41 4.36 11.44 6.54
N ASN A 42 3.05 11.62 6.37
CA ASN A 42 2.07 11.62 7.46
C ASN A 42 1.62 10.21 7.91
N GLY A 43 2.29 9.14 7.45
CA GLY A 43 1.96 7.75 7.82
C GLY A 43 0.83 7.14 7.01
N VAL A 44 0.30 7.83 6.01
CA VAL A 44 -0.73 7.29 5.11
C VAL A 44 -0.08 6.38 4.07
N PHE A 45 -0.71 5.25 3.82
CA PHE A 45 -0.47 4.39 2.67
C PHE A 45 -1.70 4.38 1.78
N ILE A 46 -1.50 4.54 0.47
CA ILE A 46 -2.57 4.40 -0.53
C ILE A 46 -2.18 3.26 -1.45
N GLU A 47 -2.91 2.15 -1.34
CA GLU A 47 -2.76 0.96 -2.16
C GLU A 47 -3.16 1.28 -3.61
N ILE A 48 -2.37 0.78 -4.56
CA ILE A 48 -2.76 0.75 -5.96
C ILE A 48 -3.22 -0.67 -6.25
N ARG A 49 -4.49 -0.85 -6.61
CA ARG A 49 -5.02 -2.14 -7.05
C ARG A 49 -5.09 -2.17 -8.56
N GLY A 50 -4.44 -3.14 -9.19
CA GLY A 50 -4.37 -3.26 -10.64
C GLY A 50 -4.09 -4.68 -11.10
N SER A 51 -3.94 -4.82 -12.41
CA SER A 51 -3.42 -6.03 -13.04
C SER A 51 -1.92 -5.90 -13.23
N ASN A 52 -1.25 -7.01 -13.54
CA ASN A 52 0.15 -6.99 -13.97
C ASN A 52 0.29 -6.20 -15.28
N PHE A 53 1.30 -5.32 -15.35
CA PHE A 53 1.62 -4.52 -16.53
C PHE A 53 2.90 -5.02 -17.19
N LYS A 54 2.96 -5.00 -18.52
CA LYS A 54 4.13 -5.50 -19.26
C LYS A 54 5.31 -4.54 -19.21
N ASN A 55 5.04 -3.26 -19.05
CA ASN A 55 6.05 -2.21 -19.02
C ASN A 55 5.61 -1.05 -18.13
N PHE A 56 6.57 -0.20 -17.78
CA PHE A 56 6.32 0.93 -16.89
C PHE A 56 5.50 2.05 -17.51
N GLU A 57 5.57 2.26 -18.82
CA GLU A 57 4.81 3.32 -19.50
C GLU A 57 3.30 3.06 -19.40
N GLU A 58 2.90 1.81 -19.61
CA GLU A 58 1.53 1.34 -19.45
C GLU A 58 1.06 1.50 -17.99
N MET A 59 1.87 1.03 -17.02
CA MET A 59 1.56 1.14 -15.60
C MET A 59 1.41 2.60 -15.16
N ASP A 60 2.36 3.47 -15.53
CA ASP A 60 2.33 4.89 -15.23
C ASP A 60 1.10 5.58 -15.83
N THR A 61 0.75 5.24 -17.09
CA THR A 61 -0.42 5.79 -17.78
C THR A 61 -1.71 5.41 -17.08
N ILE A 62 -1.83 4.15 -16.63
CA ILE A 62 -3.02 3.66 -15.93
C ILE A 62 -3.11 4.26 -14.52
N ILE A 63 -2.02 4.34 -13.77
CA ILE A 63 -1.96 5.04 -12.49
C ILE A 63 -2.38 6.51 -12.67
N GLN A 64 -1.83 7.19 -13.68
CA GLN A 64 -2.19 8.59 -13.93
C GLN A 64 -3.67 8.75 -14.28
N ASN A 65 -4.19 7.98 -15.22
CA ASN A 65 -5.51 8.22 -15.78
C ASN A 65 -6.62 7.55 -14.96
N ALA A 66 -6.50 6.26 -14.68
CA ALA A 66 -7.54 5.47 -14.05
C ALA A 66 -7.58 5.62 -12.52
N PHE A 67 -6.48 6.09 -11.91
CA PHE A 67 -6.39 6.26 -10.47
C PHE A 67 -6.36 7.73 -10.04
N ILE A 68 -5.42 8.53 -10.56
CA ILE A 68 -5.23 9.92 -10.13
C ILE A 68 -6.24 10.87 -10.78
N ASN A 69 -6.29 10.93 -12.10
CA ASN A 69 -7.16 11.86 -12.83
C ASN A 69 -8.65 11.56 -12.60
N SER A 70 -9.00 10.27 -12.48
CA SER A 70 -10.36 9.83 -12.14
C SER A 70 -10.75 10.13 -10.69
N LYS A 71 -9.78 10.48 -9.83
CA LYS A 71 -9.94 10.61 -8.37
C LYS A 71 -10.55 9.38 -7.71
N ARG A 72 -10.35 8.18 -8.28
CA ARG A 72 -10.88 6.92 -7.74
C ARG A 72 -10.47 6.72 -6.27
N TYR A 73 -9.26 7.15 -5.91
CA TYR A 73 -8.77 7.05 -4.55
C TYR A 73 -9.58 7.87 -3.54
N MET A 74 -10.32 8.90 -3.96
CA MET A 74 -11.11 9.73 -3.05
C MET A 74 -12.44 9.09 -2.64
N SER A 75 -12.89 8.03 -3.34
CA SER A 75 -14.17 7.36 -3.04
C SER A 75 -14.00 5.91 -2.56
N ASP A 76 -12.84 5.31 -2.79
CA ASP A 76 -12.56 3.94 -2.42
C ASP A 76 -11.84 3.85 -1.06
N ARG A 77 -12.59 3.70 0.03
CA ARG A 77 -12.01 3.53 1.37
C ARG A 77 -11.11 2.28 1.47
N MET A 78 -11.33 1.26 0.64
CA MET A 78 -10.59 -0.02 0.75
C MET A 78 -9.09 0.11 0.53
N ILE A 79 -8.67 1.07 -0.29
CA ILE A 79 -7.27 1.25 -0.67
C ILE A 79 -6.50 2.16 0.28
N TRP A 80 -7.19 2.77 1.26
CA TRP A 80 -6.53 3.57 2.27
C TRP A 80 -6.00 2.67 3.37
N GLY A 81 -4.82 3.03 3.85
CA GLY A 81 -4.14 2.34 4.92
C GLY A 81 -3.23 3.26 5.71
N LEU A 82 -2.67 2.71 6.77
CA LEU A 82 -1.64 3.35 7.57
C LEU A 82 -0.36 2.53 7.48
N TYR A 83 0.77 3.20 7.59
CA TYR A 83 2.04 2.52 7.74
C TYR A 83 2.90 3.18 8.82
N THR A 84 3.71 2.35 9.44
CA THR A 84 4.73 2.77 10.41
C THR A 84 6.05 2.11 10.07
N ILE A 85 7.13 2.81 10.38
CA ILE A 85 8.48 2.26 10.31
C ILE A 85 9.10 2.38 11.69
N GLN A 86 9.59 1.27 12.21
CA GLN A 86 10.38 1.22 13.43
C GLN A 86 11.64 0.41 13.16
N ASP A 87 12.80 1.02 13.41
CA ASP A 87 14.11 0.49 13.03
C ASP A 87 14.17 0.20 11.52
N SER A 88 14.27 -1.07 11.13
CA SER A 88 14.23 -1.52 9.73
C SER A 88 12.97 -2.30 9.40
N ILE A 89 11.94 -2.25 10.24
CA ILE A 89 10.69 -2.98 10.06
C ILE A 89 9.62 -2.02 9.57
N ILE A 90 9.03 -2.35 8.42
CA ILE A 90 7.85 -1.66 7.89
C ILE A 90 6.60 -2.47 8.22
N ARG A 91 5.58 -1.79 8.74
CA ARG A 91 4.24 -2.34 8.97
C ARG A 91 3.23 -1.52 8.20
N ILE A 92 2.34 -2.18 7.49
CA ILE A 92 1.31 -1.55 6.64
C ILE A 92 -0.01 -2.21 6.98
N GLU A 93 -0.97 -1.41 7.42
CA GLU A 93 -2.33 -1.87 7.71
C GLU A 93 -3.29 -1.33 6.66
N THR A 94 -4.05 -2.23 6.04
CA THR A 94 -5.06 -1.91 5.02
C THR A 94 -6.34 -2.68 5.28
N TYR A 95 -7.42 -2.31 4.60
CA TYR A 95 -8.68 -3.04 4.66
C TYR A 95 -8.67 -4.31 3.82
N TYR A 96 -9.16 -5.38 4.42
CA TYR A 96 -9.38 -6.68 3.79
C TYR A 96 -10.87 -6.98 3.63
N HIS A 97 -11.25 -7.53 2.48
CA HIS A 97 -12.63 -7.85 2.15
C HIS A 97 -13.06 -9.18 2.78
N ILE A 98 -14.01 -9.15 3.72
CA ILE A 98 -14.60 -10.36 4.32
C ILE A 98 -15.87 -10.77 3.57
N SER A 99 -16.85 -9.88 3.52
CA SER A 99 -18.20 -10.13 3.01
C SER A 99 -18.72 -8.91 2.25
N ALA A 100 -19.95 -8.94 1.72
CA ALA A 100 -20.54 -7.77 1.08
C ALA A 100 -20.66 -6.56 2.04
N PHE A 101 -20.72 -6.79 3.35
CA PHE A 101 -21.06 -5.76 4.34
C PHE A 101 -19.96 -5.50 5.39
N GLU A 102 -18.88 -6.28 5.42
CA GLU A 102 -17.86 -6.19 6.46
C GLU A 102 -16.46 -6.11 5.89
N ARG A 103 -15.64 -5.27 6.52
CA ARG A 103 -14.22 -5.07 6.23
C ARG A 103 -13.44 -5.16 7.54
N CYS A 104 -12.42 -6.01 7.56
CA CYS A 104 -11.47 -6.07 8.68
C CYS A 104 -10.15 -5.43 8.29
N SER A 105 -9.30 -5.17 9.28
CA SER A 105 -7.92 -4.80 8.97
C SER A 105 -7.09 -6.03 8.58
N SER A 106 -6.02 -5.79 7.83
CA SER A 106 -4.98 -6.77 7.55
C SER A 106 -3.62 -6.09 7.64
N MET A 107 -2.62 -6.81 8.13
CA MET A 107 -1.30 -6.28 8.42
C MET A 107 -0.25 -6.93 7.53
N LEU A 108 0.40 -6.14 6.68
CA LEU A 108 1.63 -6.52 6.01
C LEU A 108 2.82 -6.13 6.89
N MET A 109 3.79 -7.04 7.03
CA MET A 109 5.02 -6.77 7.77
C MET A 109 6.24 -7.21 6.98
N GLY A 110 7.26 -6.38 6.98
CA GLY A 110 8.44 -6.54 6.16
C GLY A 110 9.68 -5.84 6.70
N ASN A 111 10.78 -6.01 5.99
CA ASN A 111 12.07 -5.43 6.32
C ASN A 111 12.56 -4.50 5.20
N ILE A 112 13.09 -3.35 5.59
CA ILE A 112 13.68 -2.37 4.68
C ILE A 112 15.10 -2.82 4.35
N ILE A 113 15.41 -2.91 3.06
CA ILE A 113 16.75 -3.29 2.57
C ILE A 113 17.58 -2.03 2.32
N ASN A 114 16.98 -1.03 1.68
CA ASN A 114 17.53 0.29 1.44
C ASN A 114 16.39 1.28 1.11
N ASP A 115 16.73 2.51 0.73
CA ASP A 115 15.77 3.58 0.45
C ASP A 115 14.82 3.31 -0.72
N THR A 116 15.22 2.44 -1.65
CA THR A 116 14.43 2.08 -2.84
C THR A 116 13.80 0.71 -2.76
N THR A 117 14.12 -0.10 -1.75
CA THR A 117 13.74 -1.52 -1.72
C THR A 117 13.41 -1.99 -0.30
N PHE A 118 12.29 -2.68 -0.16
CA PHE A 118 11.95 -3.46 1.03
C PHE A 118 11.35 -4.81 0.63
N ILE A 119 11.30 -5.74 1.56
CA ILE A 119 10.70 -7.07 1.37
C ILE A 119 9.54 -7.24 2.34
N VAL A 120 8.41 -7.75 1.85
CA VAL A 120 7.28 -8.13 2.71
C VAL A 120 7.40 -9.60 3.06
N HIS A 121 7.39 -9.93 4.35
CA HIS A 121 7.51 -11.32 4.82
C HIS A 121 6.16 -11.93 5.17
N TYR A 122 5.24 -11.12 5.70
CA TYR A 122 3.99 -11.63 6.27
C TYR A 122 2.79 -10.79 5.86
N LEU A 123 1.66 -11.47 5.67
CA LEU A 123 0.32 -10.88 5.72
C LEU A 123 -0.44 -11.56 6.85
N SER A 124 -0.86 -10.81 7.86
CA SER A 124 -1.77 -11.27 8.89
C SER A 124 -3.18 -10.76 8.64
N ILE A 125 -4.17 -11.65 8.70
CA ILE A 125 -5.60 -11.33 8.63
C ILE A 125 -6.23 -11.84 9.92
N PRO A 126 -6.29 -11.00 10.98
CA PRO A 126 -6.73 -11.41 12.32
C PRO A 126 -8.11 -12.07 12.32
N TYR A 127 -9.06 -11.50 11.57
CA TYR A 127 -10.42 -12.04 11.44
C TYR A 127 -10.43 -13.51 10.97
N LYS A 128 -9.57 -13.86 10.02
CA LYS A 128 -9.46 -15.23 9.49
C LYS A 128 -8.55 -16.13 10.33
N LYS A 129 -7.90 -15.58 11.37
CA LYS A 129 -6.81 -16.24 12.12
C LYS A 129 -5.72 -16.76 11.17
N GLU A 130 -5.46 -16.02 10.11
CA GLU A 130 -4.59 -16.43 9.01
C GLU A 130 -3.31 -15.60 9.02
N VAL A 131 -2.16 -16.27 8.84
CA VAL A 131 -0.87 -15.64 8.58
C VAL A 131 -0.27 -16.27 7.34
N ARG A 132 -0.17 -15.51 6.26
CA ARG A 132 0.55 -15.90 5.05
C ARG A 132 1.99 -15.48 5.17
N LYS A 133 2.90 -16.39 4.81
CA LYS A 133 4.32 -16.10 4.66
C LYS A 133 4.63 -15.95 3.18
N PHE A 134 5.47 -14.98 2.84
CA PHE A 134 5.95 -14.79 1.49
C PHE A 134 7.45 -15.06 1.44
N GLU A 135 7.87 -15.73 0.37
CA GLU A 135 9.26 -15.84 -0.01
C GLU A 135 9.49 -14.85 -1.15
N ASN A 136 10.55 -14.02 -1.06
CA ASN A 136 10.97 -13.11 -2.12
C ASN A 136 9.94 -12.05 -2.58
N ASN A 137 9.07 -11.57 -1.69
CA ASN A 137 8.08 -10.54 -2.02
C ASN A 137 8.65 -9.12 -1.90
N TYR A 138 9.58 -8.80 -2.81
CA TYR A 138 10.24 -7.52 -2.89
C TYR A 138 9.32 -6.42 -3.44
N LYS A 139 9.52 -5.22 -2.90
CA LYS A 139 8.85 -3.98 -3.29
C LYS A 139 9.93 -2.98 -3.69
N TYR A 140 9.85 -2.54 -4.94
CA TYR A 140 10.82 -1.65 -5.57
C TYR A 140 10.23 -0.26 -5.79
N PHE A 141 11.04 0.77 -5.62
CA PHE A 141 10.65 2.15 -5.82
C PHE A 141 10.67 2.54 -7.30
N ARG A 142 9.64 3.27 -7.71
CA ARG A 142 9.61 4.00 -8.97
C ARG A 142 9.23 5.45 -8.73
N ALA A 143 10.10 6.37 -9.17
CA ALA A 143 9.81 7.80 -9.12
C ALA A 143 8.59 8.13 -9.99
N PHE A 144 7.65 8.89 -9.44
CA PHE A 144 6.38 9.19 -10.11
C PHE A 144 5.75 10.47 -9.56
N THR A 145 5.15 11.27 -10.45
CA THR A 145 4.47 12.53 -10.13
C THR A 145 3.40 12.85 -11.18
N PRO A 146 2.25 13.47 -10.81
CA PRO A 146 1.81 13.80 -9.45
C PRO A 146 1.45 12.56 -8.62
N LYS A 147 1.39 12.70 -7.29
CA LYS A 147 0.84 11.68 -6.39
C LYS A 147 -0.61 11.99 -6.03
N PRO A 148 -1.43 10.99 -5.65
CA PRO A 148 -2.74 11.26 -5.07
C PRO A 148 -2.64 12.09 -3.79
N ASP A 149 -3.71 12.81 -3.46
CA ASP A 149 -3.77 13.56 -2.20
C ASP A 149 -3.99 12.59 -1.00
N SER A 150 -3.23 12.78 0.07
CA SER A 150 -3.31 11.99 1.32
C SER A 150 -4.09 12.66 2.45
N THR A 151 -4.75 13.80 2.17
CA THR A 151 -5.47 14.59 3.20
C THR A 151 -6.86 14.06 3.52
N GLN A 152 -7.44 13.18 2.70
CA GLN A 152 -8.70 12.51 2.99
C GLN A 152 -8.58 11.70 4.29
N THR A 153 -9.63 11.69 5.11
CA THR A 153 -9.68 10.92 6.35
C THR A 153 -10.84 9.92 6.27
N PHE A 154 -10.48 8.63 6.24
CA PHE A 154 -11.42 7.51 6.28
C PHE A 154 -11.25 6.64 7.53
N PHE A 155 -10.29 6.96 8.38
CA PHE A 155 -9.89 6.22 9.57
C PHE A 155 -9.61 7.23 10.68
#